data_AF-A0A2I0N4G1-F1
#
_entry.id   AF-A0A2I0N4G1-F1
#
_cell.length_a   1.000
_cell.length_b   1.000
_cell.length_c   1.000
_cell.angle_alpha   90.00
_cell.angle_beta   90.00
_cell.angle_gamma   90.00
#
_symmetry.space_group_name_H-M   'P 1'
#
loop_
_entity.id
_entity.type
_entity.pdbx_description
1 polymer ?
#
loop_
_entity_poly.entity_id
_entity_poly.type
_entity_poly.pdbx_seq_one_letter_code
_entity_poly.pdbx_strand_id
1 'polypeptide(L)'
;PVKRLPHNAHFRFTGIEGESLLLRLDEKGIAVSTGSACSSKTLEPSHVLTSIGLNPVDSHGSLRVTLGRENTDMEVDYFLEVLPKIVNELRAMSPIWQHRADIDKWKKTMEKR
;
A
#
# COMPACT_ATOMS: atom_id res chain seq x y z
N PRO A 1 -8.17 -4.35 14.39
CA PRO A 1 -9.54 -4.82 14.05
C PRO A 1 -9.83 -6.18 14.72
N VAL A 2 -10.95 -6.29 15.45
CA VAL A 2 -11.28 -7.48 16.27
C VAL A 2 -12.09 -8.53 15.50
N LYS A 3 -12.76 -8.14 14.40
CA LYS A 3 -13.58 -9.02 13.55
C LYS A 3 -13.19 -8.86 12.07
N ARG A 4 -12.06 -9.47 11.66
CA ARG A 4 -11.67 -9.57 10.24
C ARG A 4 -11.64 -11.02 9.80
N LEU A 5 -11.69 -11.27 8.48
CA LEU A 5 -11.33 -12.57 7.94
C LEU A 5 -9.85 -12.86 8.28
N PRO A 6 -9.53 -14.07 8.80
CA PRO A 6 -8.19 -14.36 9.32
C PRO A 6 -7.11 -14.30 8.24
N HIS A 7 -7.48 -14.60 7.00
CA HIS A 7 -6.60 -14.72 5.86
C HIS A 7 -6.48 -13.41 5.04
N ASN A 8 -7.19 -12.34 5.40
CA ASN A 8 -7.22 -11.10 4.61
C ASN A 8 -6.56 -9.93 5.34
N ALA A 9 -5.50 -9.36 4.77
CA ALA A 9 -4.86 -8.13 5.23
C ALA A 9 -4.90 -7.07 4.13
N HIS A 10 -5.43 -5.89 4.45
CA HIS A 10 -5.51 -4.77 3.53
C HIS A 10 -4.74 -3.57 4.09
N PHE A 11 -3.76 -3.10 3.32
CA PHE A 11 -2.85 -2.03 3.67
C PHE A 11 -3.00 -0.86 2.71
N ARG A 12 -2.55 0.32 3.16
CA ARG A 12 -2.46 1.52 2.34
C ARG A 12 -1.09 2.16 2.52
N PHE A 13 -0.43 2.42 1.42
CA PHE A 13 0.83 3.14 1.34
C PHE A 13 0.63 4.50 0.66
N THR A 14 0.43 5.54 1.45
CA THR A 14 0.34 6.92 0.93
C THR A 14 1.61 7.30 0.15
N GLY A 15 1.42 7.99 -0.96
CA GLY A 15 2.51 8.44 -1.84
C GLY A 15 3.03 7.35 -2.77
N ILE A 16 2.38 6.19 -2.85
CA ILE A 16 2.74 5.10 -3.75
C ILE A 16 1.51 4.71 -4.58
N GLU A 17 1.71 4.36 -5.84
CA GLU A 17 0.69 3.77 -6.70
C GLU A 17 0.66 2.25 -6.55
N GLY A 18 -0.53 1.69 -6.37
CA GLY A 18 -0.74 0.26 -6.11
C GLY A 18 -0.35 -0.63 -7.29
N GLU A 19 -0.47 -0.16 -8.52
CA GLU A 19 0.02 -0.88 -9.71
C GLU A 19 1.54 -1.04 -9.68
N SER A 20 2.26 0.03 -9.30
CA SER A 20 3.72 -0.03 -9.12
C SER A 20 4.11 -1.02 -8.02
N LEU A 21 3.37 -1.07 -6.91
CA LEU A 21 3.59 -2.07 -5.86
C LEU A 21 3.37 -3.50 -6.36
N LEU A 22 2.28 -3.71 -7.10
CA LEU A 22 1.93 -5.03 -7.63
C LEU A 22 3.00 -5.53 -8.60
N LEU A 23 3.43 -4.68 -9.53
CA LEU A 23 4.48 -5.03 -10.50
C LEU A 23 5.81 -5.38 -9.81
N ARG A 24 6.25 -4.56 -8.84
CA ARG A 24 7.50 -4.81 -8.12
C ARG A 24 7.46 -6.05 -7.22
N LEU A 25 6.29 -6.38 -6.67
CA LEU A 25 6.11 -7.61 -5.90
C LEU A 25 6.08 -8.85 -6.80
N ASP A 26 5.48 -8.74 -7.99
CA ASP A 26 5.47 -9.79 -9.01
C ASP A 26 6.89 -10.11 -9.51
N GLU A 27 7.74 -9.09 -9.73
CA GLU A 27 9.17 -9.26 -10.03
C GLU A 27 9.94 -10.02 -8.94
N LYS A 28 9.42 -10.05 -7.71
CA LYS A 28 9.98 -10.80 -6.57
C LYS A 28 9.30 -12.14 -6.34
N GLY A 29 8.38 -12.54 -7.23
CA GLY A 29 7.62 -13.79 -7.16
C GLY A 29 6.45 -13.76 -6.17
N ILE A 30 5.98 -12.57 -5.77
CA ILE A 30 4.93 -12.43 -4.76
C ILE A 30 3.63 -11.96 -5.43
N ALA A 31 2.64 -12.84 -5.50
CA ALA A 31 1.32 -12.52 -6.03
C ALA A 31 0.47 -11.79 -4.98
N VAL A 32 0.00 -10.59 -5.34
CA VAL A 32 -0.87 -9.74 -4.51
C VAL A 32 -1.97 -9.09 -5.35
N SER A 33 -2.86 -8.33 -4.72
CA SER A 33 -3.86 -7.52 -5.43
C SER A 33 -3.89 -6.09 -4.91
N THR A 34 -4.37 -5.16 -5.73
CA THR A 34 -4.61 -3.75 -5.39
C THR A 34 -6.10 -3.41 -5.51
N GLY A 35 -6.55 -2.35 -4.83
CA GLY A 35 -7.94 -1.89 -4.86
C GLY A 35 -8.95 -2.84 -4.19
N SER A 36 -10.22 -2.74 -4.60
CA SER A 36 -11.32 -3.52 -4.01
C SER A 36 -11.34 -5.00 -4.40
N ALA A 37 -10.74 -5.37 -5.53
CA ALA A 37 -10.50 -6.76 -5.97
C ALA A 37 -10.13 -6.81 -7.45
N CYS A 38 -10.57 -5.83 -8.24
CA CYS A 38 -10.40 -5.80 -9.68
C CYS A 38 -9.75 -4.46 -10.08
N SER A 39 -8.60 -4.55 -10.74
CA SER A 39 -8.07 -3.47 -11.55
C SER A 39 -9.07 -3.18 -12.67
N SER A 40 -9.93 -2.18 -12.47
CA SER A 40 -10.67 -1.58 -13.58
C SER A 40 -9.65 -0.96 -14.54
N LYS A 41 -9.84 -1.06 -15.86
CA LYS A 41 -9.01 -0.39 -16.88
C LYS A 41 -9.09 1.15 -16.84
N THR A 42 -9.71 1.70 -15.80
CA THR A 42 -9.92 3.13 -15.59
C THR A 42 -9.16 3.54 -14.34
N LEU A 43 -8.47 4.69 -14.39
CA LEU A 43 -7.76 5.35 -13.28
C LEU A 43 -8.67 5.78 -12.11
N GLU A 44 -9.89 5.26 -12.06
CA GLU A 44 -10.89 5.63 -11.07
C GLU A 44 -10.55 5.00 -9.72
N PRO A 45 -10.62 5.80 -8.63
CA PRO A 45 -10.40 5.29 -7.29
C PRO A 45 -11.44 4.21 -6.96
N SER A 46 -11.05 3.22 -6.17
CA SER A 46 -11.94 2.12 -5.81
C SER A 46 -13.22 2.66 -5.15
N HIS A 47 -14.38 2.38 -5.76
CA HIS A 47 -15.68 2.82 -5.28
C HIS A 47 -15.96 2.36 -3.84
N VAL A 48 -15.41 1.22 -3.42
CA VAL A 48 -15.53 0.72 -2.04
C VAL A 48 -14.71 1.59 -1.09
N LEU A 49 -13.47 1.92 -1.46
CA LEU A 49 -12.58 2.74 -0.64
C LEU A 49 -13.08 4.18 -0.49
N THR A 50 -13.61 4.77 -1.55
CA THR A 50 -14.22 6.10 -1.48
C THR A 50 -15.50 6.09 -0.66
N SER A 51 -16.33 5.04 -0.77
CA SER A 51 -17.57 4.90 0.03
C SER A 51 -17.33 4.78 1.53
N ILE A 52 -16.19 4.22 1.95
CA ILE A 52 -15.80 4.17 3.38
C ILE A 52 -15.06 5.44 3.84
N GLY A 53 -15.06 6.48 3.02
CA GLY A 53 -14.49 7.80 3.35
C GLY A 53 -12.99 7.94 3.11
N LEU A 54 -12.36 7.01 2.37
CA LEU A 54 -10.97 7.18 2.00
C LEU A 54 -10.85 8.22 0.88
N ASN A 55 -9.92 9.16 1.05
CA ASN A 55 -9.61 10.13 0.01
C ASN A 55 -9.15 9.40 -1.27
N PRO A 56 -9.66 9.76 -2.47
CA PRO A 56 -9.22 9.21 -3.75
C PRO A 56 -7.69 9.12 -3.90
N VAL A 57 -6.96 10.18 -3.53
CA VAL A 57 -5.50 10.23 -3.63
C VAL A 57 -4.83 9.15 -2.77
N ASP A 58 -5.41 8.88 -1.59
CA ASP A 58 -4.92 7.86 -0.67
C ASP A 58 -5.36 6.44 -1.07
N SER A 59 -6.35 6.30 -1.96
CA SER A 59 -6.87 5.00 -2.39
C SER A 59 -5.97 4.30 -3.40
N HIS A 60 -5.15 5.05 -4.13
CA HIS A 60 -4.27 4.52 -5.16
C HIS A 60 -3.18 3.61 -4.57
N GLY A 61 -2.72 3.84 -3.35
CA GLY A 61 -1.68 3.04 -2.69
C GLY A 61 -2.19 1.82 -1.95
N SER A 62 -3.30 1.22 -2.37
CA SER A 62 -3.89 0.06 -1.70
C SER A 62 -3.14 -1.24 -2.03
N LEU A 63 -2.99 -2.11 -1.03
CA LEU A 63 -2.39 -3.44 -1.16
C LEU A 63 -3.19 -4.45 -0.36
N ARG A 64 -3.74 -5.44 -1.04
CA ARG A 64 -4.49 -6.54 -0.44
C ARG A 64 -3.70 -7.84 -0.56
N VAL A 65 -3.40 -8.40 0.60
CA VAL A 65 -2.72 -9.67 0.78
C VAL A 65 -3.74 -10.68 1.32
N THR A 66 -3.85 -11.81 0.65
CA THR A 66 -4.79 -12.87 1.00
C THR A 66 -4.01 -14.18 1.07
N LEU A 67 -4.08 -14.86 2.21
CA LEU A 67 -3.39 -16.13 2.42
C LEU A 67 -4.29 -17.32 2.10
N GLY A 68 -3.72 -18.37 1.50
CA GLY A 68 -4.33 -19.68 1.31
C GLY A 68 -3.84 -20.70 2.33
N ARG A 69 -4.41 -21.91 2.28
CA ARG A 69 -4.02 -23.03 3.15
C ARG A 69 -2.57 -23.49 2.92
N GLU A 70 -2.04 -23.27 1.73
CA GLU A 70 -0.72 -23.71 1.32
C GLU A 70 0.39 -22.71 1.66
N ASN A 71 0.02 -21.50 2.12
CA ASN A 71 1.02 -20.52 2.50
C ASN A 71 1.78 -20.93 3.77
N THR A 72 3.06 -20.59 3.80
CA THR A 72 3.96 -20.93 4.92
C THR A 72 4.47 -19.70 5.64
N ASP A 73 4.90 -19.87 6.90
CA ASP A 73 5.50 -18.77 7.67
C ASP A 73 6.77 -18.22 6.99
N MET A 74 7.53 -19.07 6.29
CA MET A 74 8.71 -18.63 5.52
C MET A 74 8.35 -17.69 4.37
N GLU A 75 7.22 -17.92 3.69
CA GLU A 75 6.74 -17.01 2.64
C GLU A 75 6.29 -15.67 3.23
N VAL A 76 5.69 -15.70 4.43
CA VAL A 76 5.31 -14.49 5.16
C VAL A 76 6.57 -13.71 5.58
N ASP A 77 7.60 -14.38 6.09
CA ASP A 77 8.87 -13.75 6.45
C ASP A 77 9.55 -13.13 5.23
N TYR A 78 9.58 -13.84 4.10
CA TYR A 78 10.10 -13.31 2.84
C TYR A 78 9.32 -12.08 2.37
N PHE A 79 7.99 -12.12 2.45
CA PHE A 79 7.14 -10.96 2.14
C PHE A 79 7.47 -9.76 3.04
N LEU A 80 7.66 -9.98 4.34
CA LEU A 80 8.02 -8.94 5.31
C LEU A 80 9.43 -8.37 5.09
N GLU A 81 10.35 -9.14 4.51
CA GLU A 81 11.67 -8.65 4.12
C GLU A 81 11.62 -7.79 2.85
N VAL A 82 10.82 -8.20 1.86
CA VAL A 82 10.75 -7.59 0.53
C VAL A 82 9.90 -6.31 0.53
N LEU A 83 8.72 -6.34 1.15
CA LEU A 83 7.73 -5.26 1.08
C LEU A 83 8.31 -3.90 1.52
N PRO A 84 9.02 -3.78 2.67
CA PRO A 84 9.56 -2.49 3.10
C PRO A 84 10.59 -1.91 2.12
N LYS A 85 11.40 -2.76 1.48
CA LYS A 85 12.42 -2.34 0.50
C LYS A 85 11.74 -1.69 -0.71
N ILE A 86 10.74 -2.37 -1.29
CA ILE A 86 9.96 -1.86 -2.43
C ILE A 86 9.23 -0.56 -2.04
N VAL A 87 8.59 -0.52 -0.87
CA VAL A 87 7.88 0.66 -0.38
C VAL A 87 8.82 1.88 -0.27
N ASN A 88 10.04 1.68 0.21
CA ASN A 88 11.03 2.74 0.34
C ASN A 88 11.56 3.21 -1.03
N GLU A 89 11.83 2.29 -1.95
CA GLU A 89 12.24 2.61 -3.32
C GLU A 89 11.19 3.46 -4.03
N LEU A 90 9.92 3.04 -4.00
CA LEU A 90 8.82 3.75 -4.63
C LEU A 90 8.59 5.13 -3.99
N ARG A 91 8.75 5.25 -2.67
CA ARG A 91 8.67 6.54 -1.97
C ARG A 91 9.80 7.50 -2.34
N ALA A 92 11.01 7.00 -2.59
CA ALA A 92 12.13 7.83 -2.99
C ALA A 92 11.87 8.53 -4.33
N MET A 93 11.11 7.89 -5.22
CA MET A 93 10.73 8.42 -6.53
C MET A 93 9.43 9.24 -6.53
N SER A 94 8.71 9.27 -5.41
CA SER A 94 7.38 9.90 -5.33
C SER A 94 7.47 11.40 -4.96
N PRO A 95 7.07 12.31 -5.86
CA PRO A 95 7.05 13.75 -5.56
C PRO A 95 6.06 14.09 -4.45
N ILE A 96 4.94 13.35 -4.37
CA ILE A 96 3.89 13.53 -3.37
C ILE A 96 4.43 13.18 -1.98
N TRP A 97 5.22 12.10 -1.87
CA TRP A 97 5.81 11.68 -0.60
C TRP A 97 6.85 12.68 -0.10
N GLN A 98 7.74 13.16 -0.98
CA GLN A 98 8.76 14.15 -0.64
C GLN A 98 8.12 15.44 -0.12
N HIS A 99 7.15 15.99 -0.87
CA HIS A 99 6.45 17.21 -0.46
C HIS A 99 5.74 17.06 0.89
N ARG A 100 5.10 15.92 1.14
CA ARG A 100 4.44 15.63 2.42
C ARG A 100 5.43 15.51 3.57
N ALA A 101 6.56 14.83 3.36
CA ALA A 101 7.61 14.71 4.36
C ALA A 101 8.20 16.08 4.73
N ASP A 102 8.35 16.97 3.76
CA ASP A 102 8.82 18.35 3.97
C ASP A 102 7.83 19.18 4.81
N ILE A 103 6.53 19.09 4.52
CA ILE A 103 5.48 19.74 5.32
C ILE A 103 5.48 19.22 6.76
N ASP A 104 5.53 17.91 6.95
CA ASP A 104 5.52 17.29 8.28
C ASP A 104 6.77 17.69 9.08
N LYS A 105 7.93 17.79 8.42
CA LYS A 105 9.18 18.30 9.03
C LYS A 105 9.05 19.77 9.43
N TRP A 106 8.46 20.60 8.59
CA TRP A 106 8.23 22.02 8.89
C TRP A 106 7.28 22.20 10.08
N LYS A 107 6.15 21.48 10.11
CA LYS A 107 5.19 21.52 11.24
C LYS A 107 5.82 21.13 12.57
N LYS A 108 6.58 20.02 12.59
CA LYS A 108 7.32 19.58 13.80
C LYS A 108 8.35 20.60 14.27
N THR A 109 8.92 21.39 13.36
CA THR A 109 9.87 22.45 13.69
C THR A 109 9.16 23.65 14.31
N MET A 110 7.95 23.97 13.85
CA MET A 110 7.13 25.06 14.40
C MET A 110 6.48 24.72 15.74
N GLU A 111 6.03 23.49 15.96
CA GLU A 111 5.49 23.04 17.26
C GLU A 111 6.54 23.00 18.39
N LYS A 112 7.82 22.98 18.02
CA LYS A 112 8.95 23.03 18.96
C LYS A 112 9.43 24.46 19.28
N ARG A 113 8.87 25.48 18.62
CA ARG A 113 9.13 26.91 18.88
C ARG A 113 8.00 27.48 19.73
#